data_AF-A0A1X6NCI2-F1
#
_entry.id   AF-A0A1X6NCI2-F1
#
_cell.length_a   1.000
_cell.length_b   1.000
_cell.length_c   1.000
_cell.angle_alpha   90.00
_cell.angle_beta   90.00
_cell.angle_gamma   90.00
#
_symmetry.space_group_name_H-M   'P 1'
#
loop_
_entity.id
_entity.type
_entity.pdbx_description
1 polymer ?
#
loop_
_entity_poly.entity_id
_entity_poly.type
_entity_poly.pdbx_seq_one_letter_code
_entity_poly.pdbx_strand_id
1 'polypeptide(L)'
;MSASPAPASQPVTAPASRHAAEPIDRQRMQLEKLLKDPAKPAYIPPPPKEKTIRPAREMMKNVQGSSAGAGSGEFHVYKASRRREYERLKLMEEEAQQEAVMGEFERKRKEREEQAEAKTAKNRAKRQKKKVRGKGKGPEKDGGQGDGSSAGAPDVPLKKRRLVNGKELVFKRPGEDSDDDEDDEDVGPGPAESDGRNDTSALDPTPVRIIDTPRIIIHEEDNM
;
A
#
# COMPACT_ATOMS: atom_id res chain seq x y z
N MET A 1 -60.49 -12.46 48.76
CA MET A 1 -59.37 -13.39 48.50
C MET A 1 -58.62 -12.91 47.26
N SER A 2 -57.78 -11.87 47.38
CA SER A 2 -57.03 -11.31 46.25
C SER A 2 -55.61 -11.87 46.28
N ALA A 3 -55.30 -12.79 45.36
CA ALA A 3 -53.96 -13.31 45.16
C ALA A 3 -53.06 -12.21 44.56
N SER A 4 -51.93 -11.92 45.20
CA SER A 4 -50.91 -11.00 44.73
C SER A 4 -50.04 -11.68 43.66
N PRO A 5 -49.70 -11.03 42.53
CA PRO A 5 -48.84 -11.63 41.51
C PRO A 5 -47.38 -11.66 41.97
N ALA A 6 -46.71 -12.78 41.72
CA ALA A 6 -45.30 -12.98 42.05
C ALA A 6 -44.38 -11.99 41.30
N PRO A 7 -43.29 -11.50 41.94
CA PRO A 7 -42.40 -10.53 41.30
C PRO A 7 -41.63 -11.19 40.15
N ALA A 8 -41.71 -10.57 38.97
CA ALA A 8 -40.95 -10.96 37.79
C ALA A 8 -39.44 -10.95 38.09
N SER A 9 -38.75 -12.03 37.69
CA SER A 9 -37.29 -12.16 37.79
C SER A 9 -36.61 -11.02 37.04
N GLN A 10 -36.04 -10.07 37.77
CA GLN A 10 -35.21 -9.05 37.16
C GLN A 10 -33.98 -9.72 36.53
N PRO A 11 -33.54 -9.28 35.33
CA PRO A 11 -32.30 -9.79 34.76
C PRO A 11 -31.16 -9.37 35.69
N VAL A 12 -30.51 -10.36 36.30
CA VAL A 12 -29.30 -10.15 37.09
C VAL A 12 -28.27 -9.45 36.19
N THR A 13 -28.02 -8.17 36.47
CA THR A 13 -26.96 -7.43 35.80
C THR A 13 -25.63 -8.06 36.21
N ALA A 14 -25.05 -8.84 35.32
CA ALA A 14 -23.73 -9.43 35.52
C ALA A 14 -22.72 -8.31 35.85
N PRO A 15 -21.73 -8.57 36.73
CA PRO A 15 -20.76 -7.56 37.13
C PRO A 15 -20.00 -7.06 35.90
N ALA A 16 -20.01 -5.75 35.66
CA ALA A 16 -19.28 -5.13 34.58
C ALA A 16 -17.79 -5.49 34.70
N SER A 17 -17.31 -6.30 33.75
CA SER A 17 -15.89 -6.63 33.61
C SER A 17 -15.08 -5.34 33.57
N ARG A 18 -14.15 -5.19 34.50
CA ARG A 18 -13.23 -4.04 34.60
C ARG A 18 -12.08 -4.11 33.57
N HIS A 19 -12.08 -5.10 32.70
CA HIS A 19 -11.05 -5.26 31.67
C HIS A 19 -11.44 -4.44 30.43
N ALA A 20 -10.45 -3.79 29.83
CA ALA A 20 -10.63 -3.09 28.56
C ALA A 20 -11.24 -4.07 27.54
N ALA A 21 -12.36 -3.70 26.93
CA ALA A 21 -13.07 -4.57 26.00
C ALA A 21 -12.14 -5.03 24.87
N GLU A 22 -12.02 -6.35 24.73
CA GLU A 22 -11.33 -7.02 23.63
C GLU A 22 -11.94 -6.55 22.29
N PRO A 23 -11.20 -6.62 21.17
CA PRO A 23 -11.73 -6.21 19.87
C PRO A 23 -13.00 -7.00 19.50
N ILE A 24 -13.09 -8.26 19.93
CA ILE A 24 -14.26 -9.13 19.73
C ILE A 24 -15.47 -8.60 20.52
N ASP A 25 -15.27 -8.16 21.76
CA ASP A 25 -16.36 -7.61 22.58
C ASP A 25 -16.91 -6.31 21.99
N ARG A 26 -16.05 -5.47 21.40
CA ARG A 26 -16.48 -4.25 20.68
C ARG A 26 -17.32 -4.57 19.46
N GLN A 27 -16.92 -5.56 18.67
CA GLN A 27 -17.69 -6.04 17.53
C GLN A 27 -19.03 -6.61 17.96
N ARG A 28 -19.04 -7.42 19.03
CA ARG A 28 -20.27 -7.98 19.60
C ARG A 28 -21.25 -6.88 20.02
N MET A 29 -20.78 -5.87 20.76
CA MET A 29 -21.63 -4.72 21.15
C MET A 29 -22.19 -3.95 19.93
N GLN A 30 -21.39 -3.77 18.87
CA GLN A 30 -21.84 -3.14 17.63
C GLN A 30 -22.89 -3.98 16.90
N LEU A 31 -22.70 -5.30 16.83
CA LEU A 31 -23.65 -6.23 16.24
C LEU A 31 -24.95 -6.29 17.04
N GLU A 32 -24.89 -6.37 18.37
CA GLU A 32 -26.07 -6.33 19.24
C GLU A 32 -26.86 -5.03 19.05
N LYS A 33 -26.18 -3.89 18.84
CA LYS A 33 -26.82 -2.60 18.52
C LYS A 33 -27.49 -2.58 17.14
N LEU A 34 -26.85 -3.15 16.12
CA LEU A 34 -27.38 -3.22 14.75
C LEU A 34 -28.56 -4.21 14.65
N LEU A 35 -28.46 -5.36 15.33
CA LEU A 35 -29.47 -6.42 15.32
C LEU A 35 -30.69 -6.11 16.18
N LYS A 36 -30.63 -5.08 17.04
CA LYS A 36 -31.79 -4.62 17.82
C LYS A 36 -32.96 -4.20 16.92
N ASP A 37 -32.68 -3.56 15.79
CA ASP A 37 -33.67 -3.09 14.82
C ASP A 37 -33.23 -3.46 13.38
N PRO A 38 -33.44 -4.71 12.92
CA PRO A 38 -32.92 -5.19 11.64
C PRO A 38 -33.56 -4.53 10.41
N ALA A 39 -34.70 -3.85 10.59
CA ALA A 39 -35.36 -3.10 9.51
C ALA A 39 -34.70 -1.75 9.20
N LYS A 40 -33.83 -1.23 10.08
CA LYS A 40 -33.13 0.04 9.85
C LYS A 40 -31.90 -0.22 8.96
N PRO A 41 -31.76 0.47 7.82
CA PRO A 41 -30.57 0.31 6.99
C PRO A 41 -29.33 0.76 7.75
N ALA A 42 -28.27 -0.04 7.67
CA ALA A 42 -27.00 0.29 8.30
C ALA A 42 -26.37 1.53 7.65
N TYR A 43 -25.93 2.49 8.47
CA TYR A 43 -25.23 3.68 7.98
C TYR A 43 -23.78 3.34 7.64
N ILE A 44 -23.44 3.36 6.35
CA ILE A 44 -22.08 3.25 5.85
C ILE A 44 -21.60 4.67 5.54
N PRO A 45 -20.54 5.18 6.20
CA PRO A 45 -20.05 6.51 5.92
C PRO A 45 -19.52 6.58 4.48
N PRO A 46 -19.79 7.68 3.74
CA PRO A 46 -19.19 7.89 2.43
C PRO A 46 -17.67 8.04 2.55
N PRO A 47 -16.91 7.86 1.45
CA PRO A 47 -15.46 8.04 1.46
C PRO A 47 -15.09 9.46 1.93
N PRO A 48 -13.93 9.61 2.61
CA PRO A 48 -13.47 10.91 3.06
C PRO A 48 -13.29 11.84 1.86
N LYS A 49 -13.85 13.05 1.95
CA LYS A 49 -13.70 14.06 0.91
C LYS A 49 -12.35 14.75 1.05
N GLU A 50 -11.74 15.06 -0.08
CA GLU A 50 -10.55 15.90 -0.13
C GLU A 50 -10.87 17.30 0.42
N LYS A 51 -9.86 17.92 1.03
CA LYS A 51 -10.03 19.26 1.62
C LYS A 51 -10.10 20.24 0.46
N THR A 52 -11.22 20.95 0.31
CA THR A 52 -11.39 21.98 -0.73
C THR A 52 -11.65 23.34 -0.11
N ILE A 53 -11.10 24.40 -0.71
CA ILE A 53 -11.38 25.77 -0.26
C ILE A 53 -12.61 26.30 -0.99
N ARG A 54 -13.39 27.12 -0.29
CA ARG A 54 -14.57 27.75 -0.87
C ARG A 54 -14.16 28.64 -2.05
N PRO A 55 -14.87 28.57 -3.19
CA PRO A 55 -14.56 29.41 -4.34
C PRO A 55 -14.64 30.89 -3.97
N ALA A 56 -13.82 31.70 -4.64
CA ALA A 56 -13.90 33.15 -4.52
C ALA A 56 -15.28 33.63 -4.94
N ARG A 57 -15.80 34.65 -4.24
CA ARG A 57 -17.11 35.23 -4.58
C ARG A 57 -16.97 36.08 -5.84
N GLU A 58 -17.86 35.88 -6.81
CA GLU A 58 -17.83 36.58 -8.11
C GLU A 58 -17.99 38.10 -7.98
N MET A 59 -18.94 38.56 -7.17
CA MET A 59 -19.20 39.98 -6.95
C MET A 59 -19.12 40.35 -5.47
N MET A 60 -18.27 41.32 -5.17
CA MET A 60 -18.21 41.95 -3.85
C MET A 60 -19.18 43.14 -3.82
N LYS A 61 -20.17 43.10 -2.93
CA LYS A 61 -21.21 44.15 -2.86
C LYS A 61 -20.75 45.45 -2.17
N ASN A 62 -19.68 45.38 -1.37
CA ASN A 62 -19.25 46.45 -0.49
C ASN A 62 -17.82 46.92 -0.83
N VAL A 63 -17.59 47.29 -2.09
CA VAL A 63 -16.29 47.82 -2.51
C VAL A 63 -16.29 49.33 -2.26
N GLN A 64 -15.46 49.78 -1.34
CA GLN A 64 -15.23 51.21 -1.09
C GLN A 64 -14.40 51.80 -2.25
N GLY A 65 -14.60 53.08 -2.58
CA GLY A 65 -13.91 53.73 -3.70
C GLY A 65 -12.39 53.69 -3.59
N SER A 66 -11.69 53.66 -4.73
CA SER A 66 -10.23 53.45 -4.79
C SER A 66 -9.39 54.51 -4.08
N SER A 67 -9.91 55.73 -3.91
CA SER A 67 -9.26 56.83 -3.20
C SER A 67 -9.70 56.98 -1.74
N ALA A 68 -10.63 56.14 -1.28
CA ALA A 68 -11.15 56.23 0.07
C ALA A 68 -10.15 55.62 1.06
N GLY A 69 -9.97 56.24 2.23
CA GLY A 69 -8.98 55.82 3.23
C GLY A 69 -9.26 54.44 3.85
N ALA A 70 -8.26 53.89 4.53
CA ALA A 70 -8.38 52.60 5.22
C ALA A 70 -9.43 52.67 6.34
N GLY A 71 -10.50 51.89 6.20
CA GLY A 71 -11.52 51.74 7.24
C GLY A 71 -11.06 50.82 8.37
N SER A 72 -11.70 50.90 9.54
CA SER A 72 -11.38 50.08 10.71
C SER A 72 -11.57 48.57 10.48
N GLY A 73 -12.41 48.17 9.53
CA GLY A 73 -12.65 46.78 9.17
C GLY A 73 -11.65 46.19 8.16
N GLU A 74 -10.85 47.02 7.50
CA GLU A 74 -9.98 46.59 6.39
C GLU A 74 -8.91 45.59 6.84
N PHE A 75 -8.39 45.75 8.06
CA PHE A 75 -7.44 44.81 8.66
C PHE A 75 -8.01 43.38 8.73
N HIS A 76 -9.28 43.24 9.13
CA HIS A 76 -9.90 41.92 9.23
C HIS A 76 -10.20 41.32 7.85
N VAL A 77 -10.55 42.16 6.88
CA VAL A 77 -10.74 41.73 5.48
C VAL A 77 -9.43 41.17 4.93
N TYR A 78 -8.31 41.89 5.09
CA TYR A 78 -6.99 41.43 4.69
C TYR A 78 -6.55 40.15 5.43
N LYS A 79 -6.76 40.07 6.75
CA LYS A 79 -6.42 38.87 7.53
C LYS A 79 -7.18 37.64 7.03
N ALA A 80 -8.47 37.79 6.74
CA ALA A 80 -9.29 36.69 6.23
C ALA A 80 -8.93 36.30 4.79
N SER A 81 -8.66 37.27 3.91
CA SER A 81 -8.26 37.00 2.53
C SER A 81 -6.87 36.35 2.47
N ARG A 82 -5.90 36.85 3.24
CA ARG A 82 -4.55 36.27 3.33
C ARG A 82 -4.57 34.84 3.88
N ARG A 83 -5.37 34.58 4.91
CA ARG A 83 -5.53 33.22 5.45
C ARG A 83 -6.10 32.27 4.39
N ARG A 84 -7.15 32.69 3.68
CA ARG A 84 -7.75 31.90 2.59
C ARG A 84 -6.75 31.64 1.47
N GLU A 85 -5.93 32.63 1.12
CA GLU A 85 -4.94 32.49 0.06
C GLU A 85 -3.79 31.56 0.46
N TYR A 86 -3.32 31.62 1.70
CA TYR A 86 -2.31 30.68 2.20
C TYR A 86 -2.83 29.25 2.28
N GLU A 87 -4.08 29.07 2.72
CA GLU A 87 -4.73 27.76 2.67
C GLU A 87 -4.79 27.26 1.21
N ARG A 88 -5.06 28.15 0.23
CA ARG A 88 -5.15 27.80 -1.20
C ARG A 88 -3.82 27.41 -1.82
N LEU A 89 -2.79 28.20 -1.56
CA LEU A 89 -1.44 27.88 -2.02
C LEU A 89 -0.94 26.58 -1.40
N LYS A 90 -1.19 26.37 -0.10
CA LYS A 90 -0.81 25.14 0.60
C LYS A 90 -1.50 23.91 0.02
N LEU A 91 -2.79 23.99 -0.27
CA LEU A 91 -3.56 22.90 -0.85
C LEU A 91 -3.03 22.54 -2.25
N MET A 92 -2.79 23.55 -3.10
CA MET A 92 -2.21 23.36 -4.43
C MET A 92 -0.80 22.75 -4.37
N GLU A 93 0.02 23.16 -3.41
CA GLU A 93 1.36 22.60 -3.20
C GLU A 93 1.29 21.14 -2.70
N GLU A 94 0.38 20.83 -1.77
CA GLU A 94 0.14 19.47 -1.27
C GLU A 94 -0.36 18.54 -2.39
N GLU A 95 -1.24 19.01 -3.27
CA GLU A 95 -1.72 18.27 -4.45
C GLU A 95 -0.57 18.00 -5.42
N ALA A 96 0.20 19.02 -5.79
CA ALA A 96 1.34 18.86 -6.71
C ALA A 96 2.40 17.88 -6.17
N GLN A 97 2.68 17.92 -4.86
CA GLN A 97 3.57 16.96 -4.20
C GLN A 97 3.00 15.54 -4.23
N GLN A 98 1.70 15.38 -3.94
CA GLN A 98 1.04 14.07 -3.99
C GLN A 98 1.03 13.50 -5.41
N GLU A 99 0.71 14.30 -6.43
CA GLU A 99 0.74 13.88 -7.83
C GLU A 99 2.14 13.45 -8.27
N ALA A 100 3.18 14.20 -7.89
CA ALA A 100 4.56 13.82 -8.18
C ALA A 100 4.94 12.47 -7.55
N VAL A 101 4.64 12.28 -6.26
CA VAL A 101 4.93 11.03 -5.55
C VAL A 101 4.13 9.86 -6.12
N MET A 102 2.86 10.05 -6.44
CA MET A 102 2.00 9.04 -7.04
C MET A 102 2.50 8.66 -8.44
N GLY A 103 2.86 9.64 -9.27
CA GLY A 103 3.41 9.41 -10.60
C GLY A 103 4.73 8.62 -10.56
N GLU A 104 5.63 8.95 -9.63
CA GLU A 104 6.86 8.18 -9.42
C GLU A 104 6.58 6.75 -8.96
N PHE A 105 5.64 6.58 -8.04
CA PHE A 105 5.26 5.27 -7.51
C PHE A 105 4.66 4.39 -8.60
N GLU A 106 3.74 4.93 -9.40
CA GLU A 106 3.12 4.22 -10.52
C GLU A 106 4.15 3.82 -11.58
N ARG A 107 5.09 4.71 -11.91
CA ARG A 107 6.18 4.40 -12.84
C ARG A 107 7.05 3.25 -12.32
N LYS A 108 7.49 3.31 -11.07
CA LYS A 108 8.29 2.25 -10.42
C LYS A 108 7.51 0.93 -10.33
N ARG A 109 6.21 1.00 -10.04
CA ARG A 109 5.33 -0.17 -9.98
C ARG A 109 5.23 -0.84 -11.33
N LYS A 110 4.95 -0.06 -12.39
CA LYS A 110 4.81 -0.56 -13.76
C LYS A 110 6.11 -1.19 -14.25
N GLU A 111 7.25 -0.56 -14.00
CA GLU A 111 8.56 -1.12 -14.35
C GLU A 111 8.80 -2.48 -13.68
N ARG A 112 8.51 -2.60 -12.38
CA ARG A 112 8.65 -3.87 -11.65
C ARG A 112 7.71 -4.95 -12.19
N GLU A 113 6.48 -4.57 -12.53
CA GLU A 113 5.49 -5.46 -13.13
C GLU A 113 5.93 -5.94 -14.51
N GLU A 114 6.39 -5.04 -15.39
CA GLU A 114 6.93 -5.39 -16.71
C GLU A 114 8.14 -6.33 -16.61
N GLN A 115 9.06 -6.09 -15.67
CA GLN A 115 10.21 -6.99 -15.44
C GLN A 115 9.76 -8.38 -14.97
N ALA A 116 8.79 -8.44 -14.06
CA ALA A 116 8.23 -9.70 -13.58
C ALA A 116 7.50 -10.43 -14.72
N GLU A 117 6.69 -9.73 -15.50
CA GLU A 117 5.99 -10.27 -16.67
C GLU A 117 6.95 -10.78 -17.73
N ALA A 118 8.02 -10.04 -18.05
CA ALA A 118 9.03 -10.47 -19.03
C ALA A 118 9.72 -11.78 -18.60
N LYS A 119 10.10 -11.89 -17.32
CA LYS A 119 10.67 -13.12 -16.74
C LYS A 119 9.65 -14.27 -16.81
N THR A 120 8.40 -14.00 -16.46
CA THR A 120 7.32 -15.00 -16.43
C THR A 120 6.93 -15.46 -17.83
N ALA A 121 6.88 -14.56 -18.81
CA ALA A 121 6.58 -14.82 -20.21
C ALA A 121 7.70 -15.65 -20.86
N LYS A 122 8.98 -15.32 -20.61
CA LYS A 122 10.13 -16.11 -21.07
C LYS A 122 10.05 -17.54 -20.54
N ASN A 123 9.74 -17.71 -19.26
CA ASN A 123 9.59 -19.04 -18.64
C ASN A 123 8.37 -19.80 -19.16
N ARG A 124 7.24 -19.11 -19.36
CA ARG A 124 6.02 -19.67 -19.97
C ARG A 124 6.28 -20.15 -21.40
N ALA A 125 6.96 -19.35 -22.23
CA ALA A 125 7.33 -19.71 -23.59
C ALA A 125 8.25 -20.95 -23.63
N LYS A 126 9.26 -21.03 -22.75
CA LYS A 126 10.12 -22.21 -22.60
C LYS A 126 9.30 -23.47 -22.25
N ARG A 127 8.34 -23.37 -21.33
CA ARG A 127 7.46 -24.49 -20.95
C ARG A 127 6.54 -24.92 -22.10
N GLN A 128 5.95 -23.97 -22.82
CA GLN A 128 5.08 -24.27 -23.98
C GLN A 128 5.86 -24.94 -25.12
N LYS A 129 7.07 -24.47 -25.45
CA LYS A 129 7.93 -25.13 -26.44
C LYS A 129 8.27 -26.57 -26.04
N LYS A 130 8.53 -26.83 -24.75
CA LYS A 130 8.73 -28.20 -24.23
C LYS A 130 7.45 -29.05 -24.35
N LYS A 131 6.27 -28.48 -24.02
CA LYS A 131 4.98 -29.17 -24.12
C LYS A 131 4.65 -29.57 -25.57
N VAL A 132 4.84 -28.66 -26.52
CA VAL A 132 4.62 -28.94 -27.95
C VAL A 132 5.58 -30.03 -28.46
N ARG A 133 6.87 -29.95 -28.11
CA ARG A 133 7.86 -30.99 -28.48
C ARG A 133 7.57 -32.35 -27.83
N GLY A 134 6.99 -32.37 -26.64
CA GLY A 134 6.57 -33.59 -25.95
C GLY A 134 5.31 -34.22 -26.57
N LYS A 135 4.35 -33.40 -27.01
CA LYS A 135 3.15 -33.86 -27.71
C LYS A 135 3.43 -34.35 -29.14
N GLY A 136 4.36 -33.73 -29.86
CA GLY A 136 4.78 -34.18 -31.20
C GLY A 136 5.67 -35.43 -31.24
N LYS A 137 5.90 -36.10 -30.10
CA LYS A 137 6.67 -37.35 -29.97
C LYS A 137 5.84 -38.50 -29.35
N GLY A 138 4.51 -38.43 -29.43
CA GLY A 138 3.58 -39.52 -29.12
C GLY A 138 2.63 -39.73 -30.32
N PRO A 139 2.17 -40.97 -30.55
CA PRO A 139 2.24 -41.63 -31.85
C PRO A 139 1.15 -41.18 -32.83
N GLU A 140 1.56 -40.86 -34.07
CA GLU A 140 0.80 -41.33 -35.22
C GLU A 140 0.82 -42.86 -35.18
N LYS A 141 -0.30 -43.45 -34.78
CA LYS A 141 -0.68 -44.76 -35.28
C LYS A 141 -2.17 -44.73 -35.60
N ASP A 142 -2.40 -45.00 -36.86
CA ASP A 142 -3.64 -45.31 -37.56
C ASP A 142 -4.59 -46.25 -36.78
N GLY A 143 -5.86 -46.23 -37.19
CA GLY A 143 -6.97 -46.92 -36.51
C GLY A 143 -6.81 -48.42 -36.30
N GLY A 144 -7.63 -48.97 -35.40
CA GLY A 144 -7.71 -50.41 -35.19
C GLY A 144 -8.52 -50.80 -33.96
N GLN A 145 -9.79 -51.13 -34.20
CA GLN A 145 -10.69 -51.87 -33.32
C GLN A 145 -10.00 -53.14 -32.78
N GLY A 146 -10.13 -53.43 -31.48
CA GLY A 146 -9.61 -54.68 -30.89
C GLY A 146 -9.87 -54.79 -29.39
N ASP A 147 -10.92 -55.54 -29.08
CA ASP A 147 -11.38 -56.01 -27.77
C ASP A 147 -10.39 -56.99 -27.09
N GLY A 148 -10.52 -57.16 -25.77
CA GLY A 148 -10.14 -58.41 -25.08
C GLY A 148 -8.92 -58.41 -24.13
N SER A 149 -9.22 -58.25 -22.84
CA SER A 149 -8.62 -58.92 -21.65
C SER A 149 -7.10 -59.18 -21.52
N SER A 150 -6.53 -58.79 -20.38
CA SER A 150 -6.17 -59.69 -19.26
C SER A 150 -5.06 -59.12 -18.36
N ALA A 151 -5.18 -59.42 -17.07
CA ALA A 151 -4.35 -58.93 -15.98
C ALA A 151 -2.91 -59.46 -16.02
N GLY A 152 -1.96 -58.66 -15.54
CA GLY A 152 -0.60 -59.12 -15.22
C GLY A 152 0.40 -57.96 -15.18
N ALA A 153 0.76 -57.50 -13.98
CA ALA A 153 1.95 -56.67 -13.80
C ALA A 153 3.19 -57.47 -14.25
N PRO A 154 4.13 -56.84 -14.96
CA PRO A 154 5.42 -56.59 -14.31
C PRO A 154 6.17 -55.33 -14.75
N ASP A 155 6.94 -54.81 -13.79
CA ASP A 155 8.29 -54.24 -13.93
C ASP A 155 8.52 -53.12 -14.97
N VAL A 156 8.53 -51.88 -14.49
CA VAL A 156 8.79 -50.68 -15.29
C VAL A 156 10.32 -50.47 -15.40
N PRO A 157 10.93 -50.56 -16.59
CA PRO A 157 12.37 -50.37 -16.72
C PRO A 157 12.73 -48.89 -16.54
N LEU A 158 13.38 -48.56 -15.42
CA LEU A 158 14.06 -47.29 -15.14
C LEU A 158 15.11 -47.00 -16.24
N LYS A 159 14.70 -46.35 -17.33
CA LYS A 159 15.63 -45.89 -18.36
C LYS A 159 15.53 -44.38 -18.58
N LYS A 160 16.66 -43.73 -18.27
CA LYS A 160 17.15 -42.39 -18.68
C LYS A 160 17.01 -41.25 -17.66
N ARG A 161 17.75 -41.38 -16.55
CA ARG A 161 18.35 -40.21 -15.86
C ARG A 161 19.27 -39.51 -16.86
N ARG A 162 19.01 -38.24 -17.15
CA ARG A 162 19.85 -37.42 -18.04
C ARG A 162 21.04 -36.91 -17.23
N LEU A 163 22.20 -37.50 -17.47
CA LEU A 163 23.49 -37.00 -17.04
C LEU A 163 23.73 -35.64 -17.71
N VAL A 164 23.87 -34.58 -16.92
CA VAL A 164 24.48 -33.34 -17.38
C VAL A 164 25.86 -33.30 -16.74
N ASN A 165 26.88 -33.40 -17.58
CA ASN A 165 28.31 -33.17 -17.30
C ASN A 165 29.01 -34.12 -16.31
N GLY A 166 28.64 -35.40 -16.27
CA GLY A 166 29.52 -36.46 -15.72
C GLY A 166 29.65 -36.51 -14.20
N LYS A 167 28.89 -35.71 -13.44
CA LYS A 167 28.83 -35.82 -11.97
C LYS A 167 27.43 -36.27 -11.56
N GLU A 168 27.34 -37.40 -10.86
CA GLU A 168 26.07 -37.93 -10.37
C GLU A 168 25.51 -37.00 -9.28
N LEU A 169 24.33 -36.43 -9.53
CA LEU A 169 23.52 -35.82 -8.47
C LEU A 169 22.93 -36.95 -7.61
N VAL A 170 23.64 -37.29 -6.54
CA VAL A 170 23.14 -38.12 -5.44
C VAL A 170 22.42 -37.18 -4.47
N PHE A 171 21.10 -37.35 -4.32
CA PHE A 171 20.33 -36.66 -3.29
C PHE A 171 20.75 -37.23 -1.92
N LYS A 172 21.43 -36.44 -1.09
CA LYS A 172 21.69 -36.78 0.31
C LYS A 172 20.39 -36.75 1.12
N ARG A 173 20.26 -37.71 2.04
CA ARG A 173 19.19 -37.73 3.05
C ARG A 173 19.54 -36.73 4.17
N PRO A 174 18.56 -36.18 4.89
CA PRO A 174 18.81 -35.20 5.95
C PRO A 174 19.71 -35.79 7.05
N GLY A 175 20.89 -35.19 7.28
CA GLY A 175 21.77 -35.51 8.43
C GLY A 175 23.28 -35.71 8.16
N GLU A 176 23.85 -35.28 7.04
CA GLU A 176 25.28 -35.47 6.77
C GLU A 176 25.95 -34.14 6.38
N ASP A 177 26.70 -33.57 7.31
CA ASP A 177 27.53 -32.38 7.13
C ASP A 177 28.71 -32.68 6.19
N SER A 178 28.98 -31.78 5.26
CA SER A 178 30.19 -31.76 4.44
C SER A 178 30.62 -30.30 4.31
N ASP A 179 31.65 -29.94 5.06
CA ASP A 179 32.57 -28.87 4.75
C ASP A 179 33.10 -29.08 3.33
N ASP A 180 32.94 -28.10 2.45
CA ASP A 180 34.00 -27.63 1.55
C ASP A 180 33.58 -26.28 0.96
N ASP A 181 34.44 -25.29 1.20
CA ASP A 181 34.36 -23.91 0.75
C ASP A 181 34.56 -23.76 -0.77
N GLU A 182 34.32 -22.53 -1.25
CA GLU A 182 34.76 -21.91 -2.51
C GLU A 182 33.73 -21.83 -3.67
N ASP A 183 33.15 -20.62 -3.73
CA ASP A 183 32.89 -19.80 -4.91
C ASP A 183 31.81 -20.22 -5.94
N ASP A 184 30.62 -19.62 -5.78
CA ASP A 184 29.87 -19.03 -6.91
C ASP A 184 28.83 -18.04 -6.36
N GLU A 185 29.17 -16.74 -6.37
CA GLU A 185 28.25 -15.65 -6.09
C GLU A 185 27.25 -15.47 -7.26
N ASP A 186 25.97 -15.84 -7.04
CA ASP A 186 24.84 -15.19 -7.71
C ASP A 186 23.65 -15.12 -6.75
N VAL A 187 23.81 -14.27 -5.73
CA VAL A 187 22.77 -13.95 -4.75
C VAL A 187 21.70 -13.11 -5.45
N GLY A 188 20.53 -13.73 -5.68
CA GLY A 188 19.34 -13.02 -6.18
C GLY A 188 18.96 -11.83 -5.28
N PRO A 189 18.26 -10.81 -5.80
CA PRO A 189 18.07 -9.55 -5.08
C PRO A 189 17.20 -9.79 -3.83
N GLY A 190 17.85 -9.78 -2.67
CA GLY A 190 17.20 -9.72 -1.36
C GLY A 190 16.58 -8.33 -1.12
N PRO A 191 15.67 -8.21 -0.13
CA PRO A 191 15.12 -6.93 0.26
C PRO A 191 16.23 -6.04 0.81
N ALA A 192 16.27 -4.77 0.38
CA ALA A 192 17.24 -3.81 0.87
C ALA A 192 17.03 -3.59 2.38
N GLU A 193 17.97 -4.07 3.18
CA GLU A 193 18.04 -3.74 4.60
C GLU A 193 18.54 -2.30 4.75
N SER A 194 17.75 -1.50 5.46
CA SER A 194 18.13 -0.14 5.86
C SER A 194 19.14 -0.23 7.01
N ASP A 195 20.35 0.28 6.78
CA ASP A 195 21.37 0.47 7.82
C ASP A 195 20.84 1.32 8.98
N GLY A 196 20.51 0.66 10.09
CA GLY A 196 20.30 1.28 11.38
C GLY A 196 21.64 1.60 12.05
N ARG A 197 22.19 2.78 11.79
CA ARG A 197 23.26 3.34 12.61
C ARG A 197 22.65 4.07 13.81
N ASN A 198 22.72 3.42 14.96
CA ASN A 198 22.50 4.03 16.27
C ASN A 198 23.75 4.83 16.65
N ASP A 199 23.75 6.14 16.38
CA ASP A 199 24.77 7.07 16.90
C ASP A 199 24.15 7.85 18.07
N THR A 200 24.41 7.35 19.27
CA THR A 200 24.21 8.09 20.51
C THR A 200 25.47 8.90 20.79
N SER A 201 25.52 10.13 20.27
CA SER A 201 26.47 11.14 20.72
C SER A 201 25.72 12.44 21.01
N ALA A 202 25.57 12.73 22.30
CA ALA A 202 25.27 14.05 22.79
C ALA A 202 26.37 15.02 22.30
N LEU A 203 25.98 16.24 21.87
CA LEU A 203 26.68 17.52 22.11
C LEU A 203 25.97 18.67 21.34
N ASP A 204 25.55 19.66 22.15
CA ASP A 204 25.47 21.11 21.92
C ASP A 204 24.73 21.78 20.74
N PRO A 205 23.98 22.87 21.01
CA PRO A 205 23.26 23.64 20.00
C PRO A 205 24.21 24.55 19.19
N THR A 206 24.36 24.27 17.90
CA THR A 206 25.04 25.18 16.96
C THR A 206 24.22 26.47 16.75
N PRO A 207 24.84 27.65 16.70
CA PRO A 207 24.11 28.92 16.55
C PRO A 207 23.50 29.06 15.15
N VAL A 208 22.25 29.52 15.11
CA VAL A 208 21.48 29.82 13.90
C VAL A 208 22.23 30.87 13.05
N ARG A 209 22.52 30.54 11.80
CA ARG A 209 23.12 31.48 10.85
C ARG A 209 22.08 32.51 10.44
N ILE A 210 22.25 33.75 10.87
CA ILE A 210 21.50 34.91 10.40
C ILE A 210 21.91 35.15 8.95
N ILE A 211 20.97 35.03 8.03
CA ILE A 211 21.19 35.27 6.60
C ILE A 211 21.18 36.79 6.42
N ASP A 212 22.31 37.36 6.01
CA ASP A 212 22.42 38.77 5.67
C ASP A 212 21.43 39.11 4.55
N THR A 213 20.56 40.09 4.81
CA THR A 213 19.61 40.60 3.82
C THR A 213 20.38 41.29 2.68
N PRO A 214 19.95 41.14 1.41
CA PRO A 214 20.64 41.79 0.29
C PRO A 214 20.55 43.32 0.41
N ARG A 215 21.72 43.98 0.49
CA ARG A 215 21.88 45.43 0.49
C ARG A 215 21.52 45.97 -0.90
N ILE A 216 20.36 46.60 -1.01
CA ILE A 216 19.92 47.28 -2.23
C ILE A 216 20.72 48.58 -2.36
N ILE A 217 21.51 48.70 -3.43
CA ILE A 217 22.18 49.95 -3.82
C ILE A 217 21.35 50.55 -4.95
N ILE A 218 20.80 51.74 -4.71
CA ILE A 218 20.06 52.51 -5.72
C ILE A 218 21.09 53.37 -6.44
N HIS A 219 21.25 53.14 -7.74
CA HIS A 219 21.99 54.04 -8.62
C HIS A 219 21.02 55.11 -9.13
N GLU A 220 21.20 56.35 -8.67
CA GLU A 220 20.54 57.52 -9.25
C GLU A 220 21.20 57.80 -10.60
N GLU A 221 20.58 57.35 -11.69
CA GLU A 221 20.92 57.83 -13.03
C GLU A 221 20.32 59.23 -13.19
N ASP A 222 21.19 60.24 -13.09
CA ASP A 222 20.92 61.62 -13.49
C ASP A 222 20.48 61.64 -14.96
N ASN A 223 19.19 61.87 -15.17
CA ASN A 223 18.59 62.03 -16.48
C ASN A 223 18.27 63.53 -16.65
N MET A 224 19.17 64.25 -17.33
CA MET A 224 19.14 65.65 -17.81
C MET A 224 18.17 66.64 -17.16
#